data_AF-B9TJ86-F1
#
_entry.id   AF-B9TJ86-F1
#
_cell.length_a   1.000
_cell.length_b   1.000
_cell.length_c   1.000
_cell.angle_alpha   90.00
_cell.angle_beta   90.00
_cell.angle_gamma   90.00
#
_symmetry.space_group_name_H-M   'P 1'
#
loop_
_entity.id
_entity.type
_entity.pdbx_description
1 polymer ?
#
loop_
_entity_poly.entity_id
_entity_poly.type
_entity_poly.pdbx_seq_one_letter_code
_entity_poly.pdbx_strand_id
1 'polypeptide(L)'
;MPSRLRTHEKLICAAMDAGYLQTSVRDFFDRTRTGQSAASTFIVHRHDIDTDLRTTRKLFEMEKKYGVKASYYFSCLRSTLN
;
A
#
# COMPACT_ATOMS: atom_id res chain seq x y z
N MET A 1 6.88 12.15 14.44
CA MET A 1 7.81 11.10 13.95
C MET A 1 8.46 11.54 12.65
N PRO A 2 9.71 11.17 12.36
CA PRO A 2 10.34 11.46 11.08
C PRO A 2 9.60 10.76 9.93
N SER A 3 9.59 11.38 8.76
CA SER A 3 8.96 10.81 7.57
C SER A 3 9.68 9.52 7.14
N ARG A 4 8.90 8.46 6.89
CA ARG A 4 9.41 7.19 6.36
C ARG A 4 9.28 7.07 4.84
N LEU A 5 8.89 8.14 4.14
CA LEU A 5 8.65 8.12 2.70
C LEU A 5 9.85 7.63 1.89
N ARG A 6 11.06 8.10 2.21
CA ARG A 6 12.29 7.63 1.55
C ARG A 6 12.56 6.14 1.78
N THR A 7 12.27 5.64 2.98
CA THR A 7 12.45 4.22 3.29
C THR A 7 11.43 3.38 2.52
N HIS A 8 10.19 3.86 2.41
CA HIS A 8 9.15 3.20 1.62
C HIS A 8 9.50 3.17 0.13
N GLU A 9 10.03 4.26 -0.43
CA GLU A 9 10.50 4.30 -1.81
C GLU A 9 11.58 3.24 -2.07
N LYS A 10 12.56 3.13 -1.16
CA LYS A 10 13.60 2.09 -1.25
C LYS A 10 13.04 0.68 -1.19
N LEU A 11 12.03 0.44 -0.35
CA LEU A 11 11.34 -0.85 -0.27
C LEU A 11 10.66 -1.19 -1.60
N ILE A 12 9.92 -0.25 -2.18
CA ILE A 12 9.24 -0.43 -3.46
C ILE A 12 10.24 -0.80 -4.56
N CYS A 13 11.34 -0.05 -4.68
CA CYS A 13 12.37 -0.32 -5.68
C CYS A 13 13.03 -1.68 -5.46
N ALA A 14 13.48 -1.98 -4.25
CA ALA A 14 14.11 -3.27 -3.95
C ALA A 14 13.17 -4.46 -4.22
N ALA A 15 11.87 -4.32 -3.94
CA ALA A 15 10.88 -5.33 -4.23
C ALA A 15 10.65 -5.53 -5.74
N MET A 16 10.66 -4.46 -6.53
CA MET A 16 10.60 -4.56 -8.00
C MET A 16 11.83 -5.28 -8.54
N ASP A 17 13.02 -4.88 -8.09
CA ASP A 17 14.29 -5.46 -8.53
C ASP A 17 14.39 -6.95 -8.18
N ALA A 18 13.81 -7.35 -7.04
CA ALA A 18 13.75 -8.75 -6.62
C ALA A 18 12.57 -9.55 -7.21
N GLY A 19 11.75 -8.95 -8.08
CA GLY A 19 10.67 -9.65 -8.78
C GLY A 19 9.41 -9.92 -7.96
N TYR A 20 9.22 -9.21 -6.83
CA TYR A 20 7.99 -9.33 -6.04
C TYR A 20 6.81 -8.68 -6.78
N LEU A 21 5.68 -9.38 -6.82
CA LEU A 21 4.44 -8.76 -7.27
C LEU A 21 3.88 -7.86 -6.15
N GLN A 22 3.94 -6.56 -6.38
CA GLN A 22 3.41 -5.56 -5.46
C GLN A 22 1.92 -5.30 -5.76
N THR A 23 1.06 -5.51 -4.77
CA THR A 23 -0.39 -5.58 -4.98
C THR A 23 -1.21 -4.98 -3.85
N SER A 24 -2.49 -4.69 -4.14
CA SER A 24 -3.47 -4.24 -3.15
C SER A 24 -4.04 -5.42 -2.36
N VAL A 25 -4.68 -5.14 -1.22
CA VAL A 25 -5.42 -6.15 -0.44
C VAL A 25 -6.52 -6.79 -1.28
N ARG A 26 -7.27 -5.98 -2.05
CA ARG A 26 -8.35 -6.48 -2.93
C ARG A 26 -7.82 -7.45 -3.97
N ASP A 27 -6.79 -7.03 -4.72
CA ASP A 27 -6.18 -7.82 -5.78
C ASP A 27 -5.56 -9.12 -5.23
N PHE A 28 -5.00 -9.07 -4.02
CA PHE A 28 -4.50 -10.27 -3.34
C PHE A 28 -5.63 -11.28 -3.09
N PHE A 29 -6.75 -10.83 -2.51
CA PHE A 29 -7.92 -11.70 -2.28
C PHE A 29 -8.53 -12.25 -3.57
N ASP A 30 -8.57 -11.45 -4.64
CA ASP A 30 -9.07 -11.93 -5.93
C ASP A 30 -8.18 -13.04 -6.53
N ARG A 31 -6.85 -12.92 -6.36
CA ARG A 31 -5.89 -13.94 -6.82
C ARG A 31 -5.94 -15.21 -6.00
N THR A 32 -6.10 -15.11 -4.68
CA THR A 32 -6.23 -16.30 -3.82
C THR A 32 -7.53 -17.05 -4.14
N ARG A 33 -8.64 -16.33 -4.35
CA ARG A 33 -9.93 -16.92 -4.73
C ARG A 33 -9.90 -17.63 -6.08
N THR A 34 -9.12 -17.12 -7.04
CA THR A 34 -9.03 -17.67 -8.41
C THR A 34 -7.94 -18.75 -8.56
N GLY A 35 -7.23 -19.10 -7.48
CA GLY A 35 -6.14 -20.09 -7.51
C GLY A 35 -4.85 -19.61 -8.18
N GLN A 36 -4.73 -18.32 -8.50
CA GLN A 36 -3.57 -17.73 -9.17
C GLN A 36 -2.42 -17.36 -8.21
N SER A 37 -2.53 -17.74 -6.93
CA SER A 37 -1.57 -17.36 -5.88
C SER A 37 -0.33 -18.26 -5.80
N ALA A 38 -0.28 -19.37 -6.54
CA ALA A 38 0.69 -20.44 -6.28
C ALA A 38 2.12 -20.17 -6.81
N ALA A 39 2.31 -19.17 -7.69
CA ALA A 39 3.56 -19.03 -8.46
C ALA A 39 4.37 -17.75 -8.21
N SER A 40 3.90 -16.83 -7.37
CA SER A 40 4.58 -15.53 -7.17
C SER A 40 4.70 -15.19 -5.69
N THR A 41 5.80 -14.55 -5.32
CA THR A 41 5.92 -13.91 -4.00
C THR A 41 5.33 -12.51 -4.10
N PHE A 42 4.45 -12.16 -3.16
CA PHE A 42 3.71 -10.90 -3.20
C PHE A 42 4.11 -9.99 -2.04
N ILE A 43 4.00 -8.68 -2.25
CA ILE A 43 3.94 -7.68 -1.19
C ILE A 43 2.57 -7.02 -1.27
N VAL A 44 1.83 -7.04 -0.16
CA VAL A 44 0.52 -6.41 -0.05
C VAL A 44 0.68 -5.04 0.61
N HIS A 45 0.37 -3.97 -0.12
CA HIS A 45 0.49 -2.60 0.38
C HIS A 45 -0.81 -2.19 1.06
N ARG A 46 -0.78 -2.06 2.40
CA ARG A 46 -1.89 -1.63 3.24
C ARG A 46 -1.47 -0.45 4.10
N HIS A 47 -2.22 0.66 3.98
CA HIS A 47 -1.98 1.90 4.72
C HIS A 47 -3.18 2.25 5.58
N ASP A 48 -2.99 2.29 6.89
CA ASP A 48 -3.95 2.87 7.82
C ASP A 48 -3.65 4.36 7.97
N ILE A 49 -4.64 5.19 7.64
CA ILE A 49 -4.52 6.64 7.60
C ILE A 49 -5.39 7.24 8.69
N ASP A 50 -4.73 7.69 9.76
CA ASP A 50 -5.44 8.30 10.89
C ASP A 50 -5.66 9.79 10.71
N THR A 51 -4.62 10.57 10.33
CA THR A 51 -4.73 12.06 10.35
C THR A 51 -3.89 12.82 9.31
N ASP A 52 -2.65 12.40 8.98
CA ASP A 52 -1.77 13.20 8.11
C ASP A 52 -2.01 12.95 6.60
N LEU A 53 -3.01 13.64 6.05
CA LEU A 53 -3.35 13.59 4.63
C LEU A 53 -2.24 14.11 3.70
N ARG A 54 -1.35 14.99 4.18
CA ARG A 54 -0.28 15.54 3.35
C ARG A 54 0.77 14.46 3.08
N THR A 55 1.15 13.70 4.10
CA THR A 55 2.06 12.56 3.94
C THR A 55 1.39 11.44 3.15
N THR A 56 0.11 11.14 3.41
CA THR A 56 -0.65 10.15 2.62
C THR A 56 -0.68 10.49 1.14
N ARG A 57 -0.87 11.77 0.79
CA ARG A 57 -0.85 12.19 -0.62
C ARG A 57 0.52 11.94 -1.26
N LYS A 58 1.61 12.26 -0.57
CA LYS A 58 2.97 12.00 -1.09
C LYS A 58 3.23 10.51 -1.26
N LEU A 59 2.74 9.68 -0.34
CA LEU A 59 2.80 8.23 -0.41
C LEU A 59 2.07 7.71 -1.66
N PHE A 60 0.85 8.19 -1.88
CA PHE A 60 0.03 7.84 -3.02
C PHE A 60 0.67 8.21 -4.37
N GLU A 61 1.16 9.44 -4.51
CA GLU A 61 1.80 9.88 -5.76
C GLU A 61 3.06 9.07 -6.07
N MET A 62 3.84 8.71 -5.04
CA MET A 62 5.00 7.84 -5.19
C MET A 62 4.59 6.42 -5.62
N GLU A 63 3.63 5.79 -4.95
CA GLU A 63 3.17 4.44 -5.31
C GLU A 63 2.61 4.41 -6.74
N LYS A 64 1.86 5.45 -7.13
CA LYS A 64 1.38 5.65 -8.49
C LYS A 64 2.52 5.79 -9.49
N LYS A 65 3.57 6.57 -9.17
CA LYS A 65 4.76 6.73 -10.02
C LYS A 65 5.44 5.40 -10.33
N TYR A 66 5.45 4.46 -9.39
CA TYR A 66 6.05 3.14 -9.55
C TYR A 66 5.05 2.04 -9.99
N GLY A 67 3.80 2.39 -10.29
CA GLY A 67 2.79 1.42 -10.72
C GLY A 67 2.34 0.44 -9.61
N VAL A 68 2.61 0.76 -8.35
CA VAL A 68 2.23 -0.07 -7.20
C VAL A 68 0.75 0.07 -6.91
N LYS A 69 0.05 -1.06 -6.80
CA LYS A 69 -1.32 -1.09 -6.30
C LYS A 69 -1.32 -1.19 -4.78
N ALA A 70 -2.08 -0.32 -4.11
CA ALA A 70 -2.16 -0.28 -2.66
C ALA A 70 -3.59 -0.03 -2.15
N SER A 71 -3.84 -0.35 -0.88
CA SER A 71 -5.10 -0.14 -0.19
C SER A 71 -4.93 0.90 0.91
N TYR A 72 -5.79 1.92 0.91
CA TYR A 72 -5.79 3.02 1.87
C TYR A 72 -7.07 2.96 2.71
N TYR A 73 -6.90 2.81 4.03
CA TYR A 73 -7.99 2.78 4.99
C TYR A 73 -7.97 4.08 5.78
N PHE A 74 -9.01 4.89 5.62
CA PHE A 74 -9.14 6.16 6.34
C PHE A 74 -9.92 5.92 7.63
N SER A 75 -9.27 6.17 8.77
CA SER A 75 -9.90 6.11 10.08
C SER A 75 -10.85 7.31 10.23
N CYS A 76 -12.13 7.12 9.89
CA CYS A 76 -13.16 8.09 10.22
C CYS A 76 -13.52 7.96 11.70
N LEU A 77 -12.92 8.77 12.57
CA LEU A 77 -13.46 8.94 13.92
C LEU A 77 -14.84 9.60 13.77
N ARG A 78 -15.90 8.86 14.11
CA ARG A 78 -17.23 9.46 14.32
C ARG A 78 -17.07 10.46 15.47
N SER A 79 -17.15 11.75 15.18
CA SER A 79 -17.47 12.72 16.24
C SER A 79 -18.88 12.38 16.69
N THR A 80 -19.00 11.69 17.83
CA THR A 80 -20.21 11.75 18.64
C THR A 80 -20.34 13.19 19.09
N LEU A 81 -21.08 13.98 18.31
CA LEU A 81 -21.60 15.27 18.75
C LEU A 81 -22.56 14.96 19.90
N ASN A 82 -22.17 15.40 21.10
CA ASN A 82 -23.08 15.56 22.24
C ASN A 82 -24.01 16.75 22.00
#